data_AF-D2B7Q6-F1
#
_entry.id   AF-D2B7Q6-F1
#
_cell.length_a   1.000
_cell.length_b   1.000
_cell.length_c   1.000
_cell.angle_alpha   90.00
_cell.angle_beta   90.00
_cell.angle_gamma   90.00
#
_symmetry.space_group_name_H-M   'P 1'
#
loop_
_entity.id
_entity.type
_entity.pdbx_description
1 polymer ?
#
loop_
_entity_poly.entity_id
_entity_poly.type
_entity_poly.pdbx_seq_one_letter_code
_entity_poly.pdbx_strand_id
1 'polypeptide(L)'
;MTEAHYAGAVIGHNFGEFSALSTDLTASSHVGTELHRYAEALLANLAADAALSMTPPEFPDATDHWLAPAVEALVLLMRGEDALEPLGRAAQLDGQRTALFLCLALAVSGQGDQIHASWLGIAFGEMAVDRPVTHGQRALWLAAARGAYGPAGKIFVLRKLDAVAATSEAEPDRWLSALTPHEPSMVVPPSLVDFPELAELPELAEPVQAADQLTRLLGRCIEITSTREGTGGKLANRASRPAAVWTEGEPLTVLRHLIGSGGPEGPMNSLTGHLLGDLQPGSDPHLAAIALHMAAPTVRTAAERLVQATQVDPPQSVTMPLLGHRVVLRPEGPDAESLAAAEKRITVEGVPVRGRPWPAYVLLALGVVALVAALVTPVPLPLTALAVVLLAAGGHQLWRRRRREQADAEYVTAQVAELRELAEGAVWALHEYARESEKRAQTATSDLAELSRVLRRGPRAG
;
A
#
# COMPACT_ATOMS: atom_id res chain seq x y z
N MET A 1 -1.97 -56.62 -41.82
CA MET A 1 -1.46 -56.88 -43.19
C MET A 1 -0.40 -55.83 -43.45
N THR A 2 0.91 -56.08 -43.45
CA THR A 2 1.79 -57.27 -43.63
C THR A 2 3.12 -56.93 -42.91
N GLU A 3 3.70 -57.75 -42.03
CA GLU A 3 4.62 -58.89 -42.31
C GLU A 3 5.71 -58.55 -43.35
N ALA A 4 7.02 -58.80 -43.18
CA ALA A 4 7.76 -59.67 -42.27
C ALA A 4 9.29 -59.36 -42.28
N HIS A 5 9.94 -59.85 -41.22
CA HIS A 5 11.27 -60.53 -41.16
C HIS A 5 12.56 -59.84 -41.65
N TYR A 6 13.52 -59.72 -40.73
CA TYR A 6 14.74 -60.55 -40.81
C TYR A 6 15.35 -60.80 -39.42
N ALA A 7 15.68 -62.06 -39.17
CA ALA A 7 16.36 -62.57 -37.99
C ALA A 7 17.89 -62.56 -38.20
N GLY A 8 18.65 -62.43 -37.12
CA GLY A 8 20.10 -62.62 -37.12
C GLY A 8 20.64 -62.67 -35.70
N ALA A 9 20.74 -63.88 -35.15
CA ALA A 9 21.34 -64.17 -33.86
C ALA A 9 22.87 -64.00 -33.89
N VAL A 10 23.45 -63.41 -32.84
CA VAL A 10 24.83 -63.67 -32.42
C VAL A 10 24.85 -63.81 -30.90
N ILE A 11 25.06 -65.05 -30.45
CA ILE A 11 25.50 -65.38 -29.09
C ILE A 11 27.03 -65.28 -29.09
N GLY A 12 27.60 -64.57 -28.12
CA GLY A 12 29.05 -64.57 -27.92
C GLY A 12 29.50 -63.66 -26.79
N HIS A 13 29.71 -64.26 -25.61
CA HIS A 13 30.71 -63.91 -24.59
C HIS A 13 31.10 -62.43 -24.36
N ASN A 14 30.67 -61.87 -23.21
CA ASN A 14 31.52 -61.08 -22.31
C ASN A 14 30.76 -60.68 -21.03
N PHE A 15 30.56 -61.65 -20.13
CA PHE A 15 30.17 -61.38 -18.73
C PHE A 15 31.46 -61.41 -17.89
N GLY A 16 32.14 -60.28 -17.78
CA GLY A 16 33.41 -60.18 -17.03
C GLY A 16 33.92 -58.77 -16.74
N GLU A 17 33.52 -57.74 -17.51
CA GLU A 17 34.09 -56.38 -17.36
C GLU A 17 33.11 -55.31 -16.84
N PHE A 18 31.84 -55.63 -16.61
CA PHE A 18 30.87 -54.66 -16.07
C PHE A 18 30.94 -54.45 -14.54
N SER A 19 31.67 -55.28 -13.79
CA SER A 19 31.82 -55.09 -12.34
C SER A 19 32.82 -54.00 -11.94
N ALA A 20 33.75 -53.61 -12.82
CA ALA A 20 34.72 -52.55 -12.54
C ALA A 20 34.19 -51.15 -12.94
N LEU A 21 33.38 -51.04 -13.99
CA LEU A 21 32.75 -49.77 -14.39
C LEU A 21 31.55 -49.37 -13.52
N SER A 22 30.88 -50.34 -12.89
CA SER A 22 29.76 -50.08 -11.98
C SER A 22 30.20 -49.61 -10.59
N THR A 23 31.45 -49.87 -10.18
CA THR A 23 31.97 -49.47 -8.86
C THR A 23 32.44 -48.00 -8.85
N ASP A 24 32.97 -47.49 -9.97
CA ASP A 24 33.40 -46.08 -10.10
C ASP A 24 32.24 -45.07 -10.14
N LEU A 25 31.09 -45.45 -10.73
CA LEU A 25 29.89 -44.60 -10.74
C LEU A 25 29.22 -44.49 -9.36
N THR A 26 29.39 -45.49 -8.49
CA THR A 26 28.88 -45.43 -7.12
C THR A 26 29.85 -44.73 -6.15
N ALA A 27 31.16 -44.86 -6.37
CA ALA A 27 32.18 -44.21 -5.52
C ALA A 27 32.16 -42.67 -5.68
N SER A 28 32.04 -42.16 -6.91
CA SER A 28 31.89 -40.72 -7.18
C SER A 28 30.63 -40.11 -6.56
N SER A 29 29.53 -40.87 -6.49
CA SER A 29 28.30 -40.41 -5.82
C SER A 29 28.47 -40.28 -4.30
N HIS A 30 29.29 -41.12 -3.68
CA HIS A 30 29.53 -41.11 -2.23
C HIS A 30 30.32 -39.86 -1.81
N VAL A 31 31.39 -39.53 -2.53
CA VAL A 31 32.23 -38.35 -2.27
C VAL A 31 31.42 -37.05 -2.39
N GLY A 32 30.56 -36.98 -3.42
CA GLY A 32 29.60 -35.89 -3.55
C GLY A 32 28.72 -35.76 -2.31
N THR A 33 28.06 -36.83 -1.87
CA THR A 33 27.16 -36.77 -0.69
C THR A 33 27.88 -36.41 0.61
N GLU A 34 29.14 -36.81 0.78
CA GLU A 34 29.93 -36.46 1.96
C GLU A 34 30.34 -34.98 1.97
N LEU A 35 30.75 -34.43 0.83
CA LEU A 35 31.02 -33.00 0.67
C LEU A 35 29.77 -32.16 0.98
N HIS A 36 28.61 -32.58 0.47
CA HIS A 36 27.34 -31.89 0.72
C HIS A 36 26.96 -31.95 2.22
N ARG A 37 27.08 -33.12 2.85
CA ARG A 37 26.83 -33.31 4.29
C ARG A 37 27.78 -32.46 5.15
N TYR A 38 29.06 -32.40 4.79
CA TYR A 38 30.02 -31.55 5.48
C TYR A 38 29.68 -30.08 5.32
N ALA A 39 29.34 -29.64 4.10
CA ALA A 39 28.94 -28.26 3.84
C ALA A 39 27.66 -27.88 4.62
N GLU A 40 26.67 -28.77 4.70
CA GLU A 40 25.48 -28.57 5.53
C GLU A 40 25.82 -28.45 7.02
N ALA A 41 26.67 -29.36 7.53
CA ALA A 41 27.13 -29.30 8.92
C ALA A 41 27.91 -28.01 9.21
N LEU A 42 28.73 -27.56 8.26
CA LEU A 42 29.42 -26.28 8.33
C LEU A 42 28.42 -25.13 8.40
N LEU A 43 27.43 -25.06 7.51
CA LEU A 43 26.39 -24.02 7.54
C LEU A 43 25.59 -24.00 8.87
N ALA A 44 25.28 -25.18 9.42
CA ALA A 44 24.65 -25.29 10.74
C ALA A 44 25.55 -24.73 11.86
N ASN A 45 26.85 -24.99 11.79
CA ASN A 45 27.84 -24.49 12.75
C ASN A 45 28.16 -23.00 12.57
N LEU A 46 28.10 -22.46 11.35
CA LEU A 46 28.20 -21.03 11.07
C LEU A 46 27.09 -20.25 11.78
N ALA A 47 25.86 -20.77 11.72
CA ALA A 47 24.74 -20.17 12.41
C ALA A 47 24.89 -20.25 13.94
N ALA A 48 25.56 -21.28 14.47
CA ALA A 48 25.73 -21.52 15.90
C ALA A 48 26.99 -20.89 16.53
N ASP A 49 27.78 -20.11 15.78
CA ASP A 49 29.06 -19.51 16.21
C ASP A 49 30.12 -20.56 16.67
N ALA A 50 29.95 -21.82 16.25
CA ALA A 50 30.78 -22.96 16.64
C ALA A 50 31.81 -23.39 15.57
N ALA A 51 31.85 -22.66 14.45
CA ALA A 51 32.60 -23.04 13.25
C ALA A 51 34.14 -23.01 13.42
N LEU A 52 34.67 -22.34 14.46
CA LEU A 52 36.11 -22.29 14.74
C LEU A 52 36.71 -23.67 15.09
N SER A 53 35.87 -24.65 15.47
CA SER A 53 36.31 -26.00 15.86
C SER A 53 36.40 -26.99 14.69
N MET A 54 36.01 -26.61 13.47
CA MET A 54 36.01 -27.52 12.31
C MET A 54 37.36 -27.52 11.60
N THR A 55 37.94 -28.69 11.38
CA THR A 55 39.18 -28.90 10.61
C THR A 55 38.91 -28.81 9.10
N PRO A 56 39.80 -28.18 8.29
CA PRO A 56 39.67 -28.19 6.84
C PRO A 56 39.54 -29.63 6.35
N PRO A 57 38.56 -29.94 5.49
CA PRO A 57 38.36 -31.29 5.02
C PRO A 57 39.35 -31.61 3.89
N GLU A 58 39.98 -32.77 3.94
CA GLU A 58 40.72 -33.33 2.81
C GLU A 58 39.78 -34.20 1.98
N PHE A 59 39.36 -33.71 0.81
CA PHE A 59 38.55 -34.46 -0.15
C PHE A 59 39.37 -34.76 -1.43
N PRO A 60 40.27 -35.75 -1.40
CA PRO A 60 41.19 -36.04 -2.53
C PRO A 60 40.46 -36.37 -3.84
N ASP A 61 39.26 -36.96 -3.76
CA ASP A 61 38.48 -37.41 -4.92
C ASP A 61 37.44 -36.39 -5.44
N ALA A 62 37.36 -35.19 -4.85
CA ALA A 62 36.44 -34.12 -5.27
C ALA A 62 37.13 -33.01 -6.09
N THR A 63 38.25 -33.34 -6.74
CA THR A 63 39.21 -32.38 -7.33
C THR A 63 38.62 -31.52 -8.45
N ASP A 64 37.57 -31.99 -9.14
CA ASP A 64 36.91 -31.27 -10.25
C ASP A 64 35.71 -30.42 -9.82
N HIS A 65 35.36 -30.39 -8.53
CA HIS A 65 34.17 -29.69 -8.04
C HIS A 65 34.53 -28.43 -7.24
N TRP A 66 33.99 -27.26 -7.66
CA TRP A 66 34.30 -25.95 -7.07
C TRP A 66 34.06 -25.85 -5.55
N LEU A 67 33.07 -26.59 -5.02
CA LEU A 67 32.64 -26.46 -3.62
C LEU A 67 33.70 -26.95 -2.62
N ALA A 68 34.45 -28.00 -2.92
CA ALA A 68 35.47 -28.54 -2.01
C ALA A 68 36.56 -27.49 -1.68
N PRO A 69 37.26 -26.90 -2.68
CA PRO A 69 38.22 -25.84 -2.41
C PRO A 69 37.56 -24.54 -1.90
N ALA A 70 36.29 -24.27 -2.19
CA ALA A 70 35.57 -23.12 -1.63
C ALA A 70 35.29 -23.28 -0.12
N VAL A 71 34.93 -24.48 0.32
CA VAL A 71 34.74 -24.83 1.75
C VAL A 71 36.07 -24.76 2.50
N GLU A 72 37.14 -25.29 1.92
CA GLU A 72 38.50 -25.17 2.45
C GLU A 72 38.90 -23.70 2.64
N ALA A 73 38.72 -22.87 1.61
CA ALA A 73 38.98 -21.45 1.67
C ALA A 73 38.15 -20.74 2.76
N LEU A 74 36.86 -21.08 2.90
CA LEU A 74 35.99 -20.52 3.94
C LEU A 74 36.51 -20.84 5.35
N VAL A 75 36.90 -22.08 5.62
CA VAL A 75 37.43 -22.49 6.94
C VAL A 75 38.73 -21.74 7.26
N LEU A 76 39.63 -21.58 6.29
CA LEU A 76 40.87 -20.82 6.45
C LEU A 76 40.61 -19.34 6.71
N LEU A 77 39.72 -18.71 5.92
CA LEU A 77 39.32 -17.31 6.12
C LEU A 77 38.72 -17.10 7.52
N MET A 78 37.87 -18.01 7.99
CA MET A 78 37.27 -17.92 9.31
C MET A 78 38.27 -17.99 10.46
N ARG A 79 39.42 -18.63 10.24
CA ARG A 79 40.55 -18.71 11.17
C ARG A 79 41.54 -17.55 11.01
N GLY A 80 41.37 -16.70 10.00
CA GLY A 80 42.33 -15.66 9.64
C GLY A 80 43.62 -16.22 9.03
N GLU A 81 43.57 -17.41 8.44
CA GLU A 81 44.68 -18.06 7.74
C GLU A 81 44.69 -17.70 6.24
N ASP A 82 45.81 -17.97 5.55
CA ASP A 82 45.94 -17.69 4.12
C ASP A 82 45.11 -18.69 3.29
N ALA A 83 44.08 -18.17 2.59
CA ALA A 83 43.17 -18.95 1.76
C ALA A 83 43.43 -18.77 0.25
N LEU A 84 44.52 -18.10 -0.18
CA LEU A 84 44.75 -17.73 -1.57
C LEU A 84 44.80 -18.93 -2.53
N GLU A 85 45.49 -20.01 -2.14
CA GLU A 85 45.61 -21.21 -2.96
C GLU A 85 44.26 -21.91 -3.17
N PRO A 86 43.51 -22.34 -2.13
CA PRO A 86 42.22 -22.99 -2.33
C PRO A 86 41.20 -22.07 -2.98
N LEU A 87 41.21 -20.77 -2.67
CA LEU A 87 40.36 -19.80 -3.35
C LEU A 87 40.67 -19.73 -4.86
N GLY A 88 41.94 -19.71 -5.25
CA GLY A 88 42.36 -19.70 -6.65
C GLY A 88 41.86 -20.93 -7.41
N ARG A 89 41.95 -22.12 -6.80
CA ARG A 89 41.39 -23.36 -7.36
C ARG A 89 39.88 -23.28 -7.52
N ALA A 90 39.15 -22.86 -6.47
CA ALA A 90 37.70 -22.75 -6.49
C ALA A 90 37.21 -21.73 -7.55
N ALA A 91 37.94 -20.62 -7.71
CA ALA A 91 37.59 -19.58 -8.67
C ALA A 91 37.87 -19.99 -10.13
N GLN A 92 38.88 -20.82 -10.38
CA GLN A 92 39.15 -21.39 -11.71
C GLN A 92 38.05 -22.37 -12.14
N LEU A 93 37.48 -23.12 -11.19
CA LEU A 93 36.39 -24.06 -11.44
C LEU A 93 35.05 -23.35 -11.66
N ASP A 94 34.65 -22.47 -10.72
CA ASP A 94 33.45 -21.64 -10.87
C ASP A 94 33.60 -20.36 -10.02
N GLY A 95 34.11 -19.30 -10.64
CA GLY A 95 34.33 -18.01 -9.97
C GLY A 95 33.05 -17.38 -9.43
N GLN A 96 31.92 -17.53 -10.13
CA GLN A 96 30.66 -16.90 -9.73
C GLN A 96 30.04 -17.61 -8.52
N ARG A 97 29.93 -18.94 -8.55
CA ARG A 97 29.40 -19.71 -7.42
C ARG A 97 30.30 -19.63 -6.20
N THR A 98 31.61 -19.71 -6.40
CA THR A 98 32.60 -19.52 -5.32
C THR A 98 32.44 -18.17 -4.64
N ALA A 99 32.37 -17.08 -5.42
CA ALA A 99 32.25 -15.74 -4.86
C ALA A 99 30.91 -15.56 -4.10
N LEU A 100 29.80 -16.04 -4.66
CA LEU A 100 28.48 -15.95 -4.02
C LEU A 100 28.44 -16.76 -2.72
N PHE A 101 28.95 -17.98 -2.74
CA PHE A 101 29.05 -18.84 -1.56
C PHE A 101 29.84 -18.17 -0.43
N LEU A 102 31.05 -17.70 -0.72
CA LEU A 102 31.90 -17.05 0.28
C LEU A 102 31.27 -15.76 0.81
N CYS A 103 30.68 -14.94 -0.06
CA CYS A 103 30.04 -13.68 0.36
C CYS A 103 28.87 -13.93 1.31
N LEU A 104 28.03 -14.93 1.04
CA LEU A 104 26.90 -15.25 1.91
C LEU A 104 27.34 -15.97 3.19
N ALA A 105 28.28 -16.91 3.10
CA ALA A 105 28.77 -17.66 4.25
C ALA A 105 29.45 -16.76 5.28
N LEU A 106 30.33 -15.85 4.83
CA LEU A 106 30.98 -14.86 5.70
C LEU A 106 29.99 -13.82 6.24
N ALA A 107 28.94 -13.46 5.48
CA ALA A 107 27.88 -12.60 5.99
C ALA A 107 27.11 -13.27 7.15
N VAL A 108 26.72 -14.53 6.97
CA VAL A 108 25.99 -15.31 7.98
C VAL A 108 26.84 -15.55 9.23
N SER A 109 28.17 -15.73 9.08
CA SER A 109 29.09 -15.87 10.21
C SER A 109 29.43 -14.56 10.91
N GLY A 110 28.99 -13.41 10.39
CA GLY A 110 29.30 -12.09 10.93
C GLY A 110 30.72 -11.59 10.60
N GLN A 111 31.38 -12.21 9.63
CA GLN A 111 32.73 -11.85 9.13
C GLN A 111 32.70 -11.21 7.74
N GLY A 112 31.57 -10.61 7.35
CA GLY A 112 31.42 -10.05 6.01
C GLY A 112 32.26 -8.80 5.74
N ASP A 113 32.89 -8.22 6.77
CA ASP A 113 33.87 -7.14 6.64
C ASP A 113 35.20 -7.60 6.01
N GLN A 114 35.47 -8.89 6.01
CA GLN A 114 36.64 -9.49 5.34
C GLN A 114 36.47 -9.64 3.81
N ILE A 115 35.25 -9.42 3.30
CA ILE A 115 34.97 -9.60 1.87
C ILE A 115 35.56 -8.44 1.06
N HIS A 116 36.39 -8.81 0.08
CA HIS A 116 36.90 -7.86 -0.90
C HIS A 116 35.80 -7.42 -1.88
N ALA A 117 35.83 -6.13 -2.26
CA ALA A 117 34.86 -5.55 -3.19
C ALA A 117 34.83 -6.26 -4.56
N SER A 118 35.95 -6.86 -5.00
CA SER A 118 36.02 -7.64 -6.23
C SER A 118 35.17 -8.92 -6.14
N TRP A 119 35.16 -9.61 -5.01
CA TRP A 119 34.33 -10.81 -4.82
C TRP A 119 32.86 -10.46 -4.77
N LEU A 120 32.51 -9.38 -4.05
CA LEU A 120 31.12 -8.90 -4.03
C LEU A 120 30.66 -8.52 -5.44
N GLY A 121 31.54 -7.96 -6.27
CA GLY A 121 31.26 -7.68 -7.68
C GLY A 121 30.99 -8.92 -8.54
N ILE A 122 31.82 -9.96 -8.39
CA ILE A 122 31.65 -11.23 -9.10
C ILE A 122 30.39 -11.95 -8.62
N ALA A 123 30.17 -12.01 -7.31
CA ALA A 123 29.03 -12.66 -6.67
C ALA A 123 27.70 -12.02 -7.07
N PHE A 124 27.64 -10.69 -7.11
CA PHE A 124 26.44 -9.95 -7.46
C PHE A 124 26.16 -9.97 -8.98
N GLY A 125 27.22 -10.01 -9.79
CA GLY A 125 27.12 -10.07 -11.24
C GLY A 125 26.54 -8.80 -11.89
N GLU A 126 25.93 -8.99 -13.05
CA GLU A 126 25.21 -7.96 -13.80
C GLU A 126 23.70 -8.04 -13.53
N MET A 127 23.08 -6.87 -13.32
CA MET A 127 21.64 -6.73 -13.25
C MET A 127 21.15 -6.01 -14.50
N ALA A 128 19.99 -6.41 -15.01
CA ALA A 128 19.33 -5.79 -16.14
C ALA A 128 17.86 -5.55 -15.80
N VAL A 129 17.27 -4.48 -16.32
CA VAL A 129 15.85 -4.13 -16.07
C VAL A 129 14.92 -5.25 -16.56
N ASP A 130 15.25 -5.87 -17.69
CA ASP A 130 14.41 -6.89 -18.36
C ASP A 130 14.60 -8.31 -17.80
N ARG A 131 15.49 -8.49 -16.81
CA ARG A 131 15.75 -9.80 -16.21
C ARG A 131 15.25 -9.84 -14.77
N PRO A 132 14.64 -10.96 -14.34
CA PRO A 132 14.27 -11.14 -12.94
C PRO A 132 15.53 -11.12 -12.06
N VAL A 133 15.37 -10.65 -10.82
CA VAL A 133 16.44 -10.71 -9.84
C VAL A 133 16.73 -12.18 -9.52
N THR A 134 18.00 -12.55 -9.37
CA THR A 134 18.34 -13.90 -8.93
C THR A 134 18.28 -14.01 -7.41
N HIS A 135 18.01 -15.21 -6.89
CA HIS A 135 18.03 -15.45 -5.44
C HIS A 135 19.37 -15.06 -4.80
N GLY A 136 20.49 -15.32 -5.49
CA GLY A 136 21.82 -14.88 -5.06
C GLY A 136 21.93 -13.36 -4.91
N GLN A 137 21.50 -12.61 -5.93
CA GLN A 137 21.50 -11.15 -5.88
C GLN A 137 20.62 -10.61 -4.76
N ARG A 138 19.43 -11.18 -4.58
CA ARG A 138 18.52 -10.76 -3.54
C ARG A 138 19.06 -11.08 -2.13
N ALA A 139 19.67 -12.24 -1.94
CA ALA A 139 20.34 -12.61 -0.69
C ALA A 139 21.50 -11.67 -0.37
N LEU A 140 22.35 -11.33 -1.35
CA LEU A 140 23.44 -10.36 -1.18
C LEU A 140 22.92 -8.96 -0.85
N TRP A 141 21.83 -8.54 -1.51
CA TRP A 141 21.16 -7.27 -1.21
C TRP A 141 20.65 -7.26 0.23
N LEU A 142 19.90 -8.26 0.68
CA LEU A 142 19.43 -8.38 2.07
C LEU A 142 20.61 -8.38 3.07
N ALA A 143 21.68 -9.12 2.77
CA ALA A 143 22.90 -9.14 3.59
C ALA A 143 23.54 -7.74 3.70
N ALA A 144 23.66 -7.02 2.58
CA ALA A 144 24.19 -5.67 2.55
C ALA A 144 23.28 -4.65 3.26
N ALA A 145 21.95 -4.80 3.14
CA ALA A 145 20.96 -3.93 3.78
C ALA A 145 21.10 -3.96 5.30
N ARG A 146 21.28 -5.18 5.84
CA ARG A 146 21.52 -5.45 7.26
C ARG A 146 22.94 -5.08 7.70
N GLY A 147 23.83 -4.73 6.79
CA GLY A 147 25.18 -4.24 7.09
C GLY A 147 26.24 -5.33 7.21
N ALA A 148 25.99 -6.55 6.74
CA ALA A 148 26.95 -7.66 6.84
C ALA A 148 28.30 -7.36 6.18
N TYR A 149 28.33 -6.53 5.14
CA TYR A 149 29.52 -6.14 4.38
C TYR A 149 30.07 -4.75 4.75
N GLY A 150 29.58 -4.19 5.86
CA GLY A 150 29.89 -2.83 6.28
C GLY A 150 29.46 -1.74 5.28
N PRO A 151 29.92 -0.50 5.48
CA PRO A 151 29.53 0.64 4.66
C PRO A 151 29.88 0.51 3.18
N ALA A 152 31.05 -0.06 2.87
CA ALA A 152 31.53 -0.21 1.50
C ALA A 152 30.65 -1.18 0.69
N GLY A 153 30.28 -2.32 1.28
CA GLY A 153 29.39 -3.28 0.62
C GLY A 153 27.97 -2.76 0.45
N LYS A 154 27.46 -1.98 1.42
CA LYS A 154 26.18 -1.29 1.26
C LYS A 154 26.20 -0.28 0.10
N ILE A 155 27.24 0.56 0.02
CA ILE A 155 27.41 1.51 -1.09
C ILE A 155 27.53 0.77 -2.42
N PHE A 156 28.23 -0.36 -2.45
CA PHE A 156 28.35 -1.20 -3.65
C PHE A 156 26.98 -1.66 -4.16
N VAL A 157 26.14 -2.23 -3.28
CA VAL A 157 24.79 -2.68 -3.66
C VAL A 157 23.91 -1.52 -4.10
N LEU A 158 23.93 -0.39 -3.38
CA LEU A 158 23.18 0.81 -3.78
C LEU A 158 23.56 1.27 -5.20
N ARG A 159 24.86 1.38 -5.49
CA ARG A 159 25.33 1.77 -6.83
C ARG A 159 24.89 0.79 -7.92
N LYS A 160 24.86 -0.51 -7.62
CA LYS A 160 24.38 -1.52 -8.56
C LYS A 160 22.88 -1.39 -8.82
N LEU A 161 22.08 -1.12 -7.79
CA LEU A 161 20.64 -0.88 -7.92
C LEU A 161 20.38 0.43 -8.67
N ASP A 162 21.10 1.51 -8.36
CA ASP A 162 20.98 2.84 -8.99
C ASP A 162 21.22 2.78 -10.49
N ALA A 163 22.25 2.04 -10.91
CA ALA A 163 22.59 1.88 -12.32
C ALA A 163 21.46 1.25 -13.14
N VAL A 164 20.60 0.45 -12.53
CA VAL A 164 19.48 -0.24 -13.20
C VAL A 164 18.17 0.53 -13.04
N ALA A 165 17.92 1.10 -11.86
CA ALA A 165 16.70 1.84 -11.56
C ALA A 165 16.59 3.16 -12.34
N ALA A 166 17.72 3.83 -12.63
CA ALA A 166 17.73 5.06 -13.45
C ALA A 166 17.14 4.88 -14.86
N THR A 167 17.06 3.63 -15.34
CA THR A 167 16.48 3.24 -16.62
C THR A 167 15.03 2.74 -16.53
N SER A 168 14.44 2.63 -15.33
CA SER A 168 13.10 2.09 -15.14
C SER A 168 12.05 3.21 -15.08
N GLU A 169 11.15 3.25 -16.06
CA GLU A 169 9.98 4.14 -16.09
C GLU A 169 8.84 3.65 -15.17
N ALA A 170 9.15 3.36 -13.91
CA ALA A 170 8.11 2.96 -12.97
C ALA A 170 7.16 4.14 -12.68
N GLU A 171 5.85 3.93 -12.90
CA GLU A 171 4.80 4.92 -12.67
C GLU A 171 4.85 5.46 -11.22
N PRO A 172 4.88 6.79 -11.00
CA PRO A 172 4.96 7.38 -9.66
C PRO A 172 3.87 6.89 -8.69
N ASP A 173 2.68 6.61 -9.22
CA ASP A 173 1.52 6.19 -8.43
C ASP A 173 1.73 4.81 -7.80
N ARG A 174 2.49 3.92 -8.44
CA ARG A 174 2.82 2.61 -7.87
C ARG A 174 3.71 2.74 -6.65
N TRP A 175 4.71 3.62 -6.70
CA TRP A 175 5.58 3.91 -5.56
C TRP A 175 4.81 4.53 -4.40
N LEU A 176 3.91 5.48 -4.69
CA LEU A 176 3.01 6.04 -3.69
C LEU A 176 2.13 4.95 -3.06
N SER A 177 1.54 4.07 -3.87
CA SER A 177 0.67 3.00 -3.36
C SER A 177 1.40 1.99 -2.48
N ALA A 178 2.70 1.75 -2.73
CA ALA A 178 3.51 0.88 -1.91
C ALA A 178 3.88 1.53 -0.56
N LEU A 179 4.17 2.83 -0.55
CA LEU A 179 4.52 3.57 0.67
C LEU A 179 3.29 3.86 1.55
N THR A 180 2.22 4.33 0.91
CA THR A 180 0.95 4.68 1.54
C THR A 180 -0.16 3.94 0.80
N PRO A 181 -0.47 2.69 1.18
CA PRO A 181 -1.60 1.96 0.64
C PRO A 181 -2.85 2.82 0.75
N HIS A 182 -3.64 2.91 -0.33
CA HIS A 182 -4.83 3.73 -0.34
C HIS A 182 -5.83 3.16 0.66
N GLU A 183 -6.06 3.86 1.76
CA GLU A 183 -7.25 3.64 2.56
C GLU A 183 -8.40 4.41 1.91
N PRO A 184 -9.52 3.76 1.55
CA PRO A 184 -10.64 4.42 0.88
C PRO A 184 -11.45 5.33 1.81
N SER A 185 -10.86 5.86 2.89
CA SER A 185 -11.57 6.74 3.80
C SER A 185 -11.64 8.15 3.21
N MET A 186 -12.88 8.62 3.01
CA MET A 186 -13.12 10.01 2.66
C MET A 186 -12.71 10.88 3.84
N VAL A 187 -11.71 11.74 3.63
CA VAL A 187 -11.26 12.69 4.64
C VAL A 187 -12.17 13.91 4.58
N VAL A 188 -13.06 14.02 5.56
CA VAL A 188 -13.93 15.18 5.73
C VAL A 188 -13.16 16.26 6.51
N PRO A 189 -12.91 17.45 5.93
CA PRO A 189 -12.25 18.52 6.65
C PRO A 189 -13.14 19.03 7.79
N PRO A 190 -12.57 19.51 8.92
CA PRO A 190 -13.33 20.01 10.07
C PRO A 190 -14.39 21.07 9.70
N SER A 191 -14.07 21.94 8.74
CA SER A 191 -14.96 22.99 8.22
C SER A 191 -16.22 22.47 7.53
N LEU A 192 -16.23 21.21 7.05
CA LEU A 192 -17.35 20.61 6.31
C LEU A 192 -18.03 19.46 7.07
N VAL A 193 -17.77 19.30 8.38
CA VAL A 193 -18.34 18.21 9.19
C VAL A 193 -19.88 18.24 9.20
N ASP A 194 -20.47 19.44 9.22
CA ASP A 194 -21.92 19.61 9.20
C ASP A 194 -22.54 19.49 7.79
N PHE A 195 -21.69 19.45 6.75
CA PHE A 195 -22.09 19.39 5.34
C PHE A 195 -21.23 18.36 4.58
N PRO A 196 -21.31 17.07 4.92
CA PRO A 196 -20.46 16.04 4.31
C PRO A 196 -20.66 15.95 2.79
N GLU A 197 -21.83 16.30 2.26
CA GLU A 197 -22.08 16.32 0.81
C GLU A 197 -21.19 17.34 0.07
N LEU A 198 -20.77 18.42 0.73
CA LEU A 198 -19.77 19.34 0.19
C LEU A 198 -18.39 18.68 0.11
N ALA A 199 -18.04 17.88 1.12
CA ALA A 199 -16.75 17.18 1.16
C ALA A 199 -16.64 16.09 0.08
N GLU A 200 -17.75 15.62 -0.50
CA GLU A 200 -17.76 14.67 -1.62
C GLU A 200 -17.46 15.32 -2.97
N LEU A 201 -17.55 16.65 -3.08
CA LEU A 201 -17.31 17.36 -4.34
C LEU A 201 -15.82 17.27 -4.70
N PRO A 202 -15.45 16.79 -5.90
CA PRO A 202 -14.05 16.62 -6.29
C PRO A 202 -13.19 17.87 -6.11
N GLU A 203 -13.77 19.03 -6.44
CA GLU A 203 -13.15 20.36 -6.31
C GLU A 203 -12.73 20.71 -4.87
N LEU A 204 -13.44 20.16 -3.87
CA LEU A 204 -13.16 20.36 -2.45
C LEU A 204 -12.41 19.15 -1.84
N ALA A 205 -12.67 17.95 -2.34
CA ALA A 205 -12.12 16.70 -1.85
C ALA A 205 -10.66 16.49 -2.26
N GLU A 206 -10.31 16.73 -3.53
CA GLU A 206 -8.97 16.45 -4.06
C GLU A 206 -7.87 17.19 -3.30
N PRO A 207 -7.98 18.50 -2.98
CA PRO A 207 -6.94 19.19 -2.21
C PRO A 207 -6.83 18.67 -0.77
N VAL A 208 -7.91 18.17 -0.17
CA VAL A 208 -7.91 17.59 1.18
C VAL A 208 -7.22 16.23 1.16
N GLN A 209 -7.58 15.37 0.22
CA GLN A 209 -6.98 14.05 0.04
C GLN A 209 -5.49 14.14 -0.30
N ALA A 210 -5.10 15.11 -1.14
CA ALA A 210 -3.70 15.33 -1.49
C ALA A 210 -2.86 15.73 -0.26
N ALA A 211 -3.37 16.62 0.59
CA ALA A 211 -2.69 17.05 1.81
C ALA A 211 -2.54 15.90 2.82
N ASP A 212 -3.59 15.12 3.00
CA ASP A 212 -3.60 13.96 3.88
C ASP A 212 -2.68 12.83 3.36
N GLN A 213 -2.69 12.56 2.05
CA GLN A 213 -1.76 11.61 1.43
C GLN A 213 -0.30 12.07 1.59
N LEU A 214 -0.01 13.36 1.44
CA LEU A 214 1.32 13.92 1.67
C LEU A 214 1.76 13.77 3.13
N THR A 215 0.86 14.01 4.08
CA THR A 215 1.13 13.83 5.52
C THR A 215 1.46 12.37 5.85
N ARG A 216 0.68 11.43 5.33
CA ARG A 216 0.96 9.99 5.48
C ARG A 216 2.28 9.60 4.83
N LEU A 217 2.57 10.13 3.64
CA LEU A 217 3.80 9.85 2.91
C LEU A 217 5.02 10.32 3.72
N LEU A 218 4.95 11.53 4.29
CA LEU A 218 5.98 12.05 5.20
C LEU A 218 6.14 11.15 6.43
N GLY A 219 5.03 10.81 7.10
CA GLY A 219 5.04 9.92 8.26
C GLY A 219 5.72 8.59 7.98
N ARG A 220 5.41 7.96 6.84
CA ARG A 220 6.05 6.70 6.41
C ARG A 220 7.53 6.88 6.13
N CYS A 221 7.95 7.96 5.47
CA CYS A 221 9.36 8.24 5.22
C CYS A 221 10.14 8.44 6.53
N ILE A 222 9.54 9.11 7.52
CA ILE A 222 10.12 9.27 8.86
C ILE A 222 10.23 7.92 9.57
N GLU A 223 9.19 7.07 9.51
CA GLU A 223 9.22 5.73 10.10
C GLU A 223 10.38 4.89 9.55
N ILE A 224 10.49 4.79 8.21
CA ILE A 224 11.54 4.04 7.53
C ILE A 224 12.94 4.59 7.92
N THR A 225 13.09 5.91 8.02
CA THR A 225 14.41 6.52 8.32
C THR A 225 14.78 6.54 9.80
N SER A 226 13.81 6.46 10.71
CA SER A 226 14.01 6.55 12.18
C SER A 226 14.30 5.21 12.86
N THR A 227 13.80 4.08 12.33
CA THR A 227 14.06 2.71 12.84
C THR A 227 15.54 2.38 12.98
N ARG A 228 16.41 3.12 12.30
CA ARG A 228 17.86 3.00 12.35
C ARG A 228 18.50 3.50 13.66
N GLU A 229 17.96 4.51 14.32
CA GLU A 229 18.66 5.15 15.46
C GLU A 229 18.67 4.27 16.72
N GLY A 230 17.78 3.28 16.82
CA GLY A 230 17.64 2.42 18.00
C GLY A 230 18.53 1.16 18.05
N THR A 231 19.11 0.72 16.92
CA THR A 231 19.75 -0.61 16.81
C THR A 231 21.18 -0.58 16.28
N GLY A 232 21.83 0.60 16.21
CA GLY A 232 23.19 0.82 15.72
C GLY A 232 24.34 0.16 16.51
N GLY A 233 24.09 -0.93 17.24
CA GLY A 233 25.14 -1.90 17.49
C GLY A 233 25.54 -2.48 16.15
N LYS A 234 26.85 -2.52 15.83
CA LYS A 234 27.36 -3.44 14.81
C LYS A 234 26.62 -4.77 14.97
N LEU A 235 26.28 -5.46 13.89
CA LEU A 235 26.07 -6.91 13.90
C LEU A 235 27.39 -7.61 14.30
N ALA A 236 28.03 -7.18 15.37
CA ALA A 236 29.04 -7.91 16.05
C ALA A 236 28.27 -9.05 16.70
N ASN A 237 28.50 -10.27 16.21
CA ASN A 237 28.35 -11.49 16.99
C ASN A 237 29.27 -11.39 18.24
N ARG A 238 29.00 -10.45 19.16
CA ARG A 238 29.62 -10.40 20.48
C ARG A 238 28.72 -11.20 21.40
N ALA A 239 28.95 -12.52 21.39
CA ALA A 239 28.71 -13.50 22.44
C ALA A 239 27.31 -13.59 23.10
N SER A 240 26.31 -12.79 22.72
CA SER A 240 25.04 -12.75 23.47
C SER A 240 23.77 -12.77 22.62
N ARG A 241 23.86 -12.78 21.28
CA ARG A 241 22.76 -13.20 20.39
C ARG A 241 23.20 -13.40 18.92
N PRO A 242 23.92 -14.48 18.58
CA PRO A 242 24.10 -14.89 17.19
C PRO A 242 22.81 -15.58 16.69
N ALA A 243 22.66 -15.70 15.38
CA ALA A 243 21.66 -16.55 14.68
C ALA A 243 20.20 -16.08 14.58
N ALA A 244 19.61 -15.43 15.59
CA ALA A 244 18.16 -15.15 15.58
C ALA A 244 17.70 -14.13 14.49
N VAL A 245 18.63 -13.41 13.86
CA VAL A 245 18.35 -12.43 12.78
C VAL A 245 18.21 -13.12 11.42
N TRP A 246 18.79 -14.31 11.26
CA TRP A 246 18.85 -15.03 9.99
C TRP A 246 18.04 -16.32 9.98
N THR A 247 17.34 -16.63 11.09
CA THR A 247 16.75 -17.95 11.37
C THR A 247 15.76 -18.44 10.31
N GLU A 248 15.21 -17.55 9.47
CA GLU A 248 14.36 -17.90 8.32
C GLU A 248 14.69 -17.04 7.08
N GLY A 249 15.97 -16.69 6.89
CA GLY A 249 16.42 -15.73 5.88
C GLY A 249 16.80 -16.35 4.53
N GLU A 250 16.54 -15.59 3.46
CA GLU A 250 16.93 -15.87 2.07
C GLU A 250 18.43 -16.27 1.88
N PRO A 251 19.43 -15.72 2.62
CA PRO A 251 20.83 -16.10 2.47
C PRO A 251 21.16 -17.56 2.81
N LEU A 252 20.58 -18.10 3.88
CA LEU A 252 20.80 -19.50 4.26
C LEU A 252 20.15 -20.46 3.27
N THR A 253 18.98 -20.10 2.74
CA THR A 253 18.31 -20.87 1.68
C THR A 253 19.13 -20.89 0.40
N VAL A 254 19.72 -19.75 0.00
CA VAL A 254 20.62 -19.69 -1.16
C VAL A 254 21.89 -20.50 -0.93
N LEU A 255 22.48 -20.43 0.26
CA LEU A 255 23.65 -21.25 0.59
C LEU A 255 23.34 -22.75 0.49
N ARG A 256 22.21 -23.20 1.05
CA ARG A 256 21.75 -24.60 0.92
C ARG A 256 21.52 -25.02 -0.54
N HIS A 257 20.97 -24.12 -1.36
CA HIS A 257 20.80 -24.36 -2.78
C HIS A 257 22.14 -24.51 -3.51
N LEU A 258 23.10 -23.61 -3.25
CA LEU A 258 24.42 -23.64 -3.87
C LEU A 258 25.20 -24.92 -3.54
N ILE A 259 25.02 -25.45 -2.34
CA ILE A 259 25.66 -26.71 -1.93
C ILE A 259 24.87 -27.95 -2.37
N GLY A 260 23.84 -27.82 -3.23
CA GLY A 260 23.13 -28.96 -3.81
C GLY A 260 22.03 -29.59 -2.94
N SER A 261 21.72 -29.03 -1.77
CA SER A 261 20.73 -29.56 -0.81
C SER A 261 19.27 -29.24 -1.15
N GLY A 262 19.00 -28.86 -2.41
CA GLY A 262 17.72 -28.36 -2.87
C GLY A 262 17.50 -26.87 -2.58
N GLY A 263 16.82 -26.16 -3.48
CA GLY A 263 16.49 -24.75 -3.34
C GLY A 263 15.80 -24.16 -4.59
N PRO A 264 15.35 -22.91 -4.49
CA PRO A 264 14.09 -22.43 -5.07
C PRO A 264 14.04 -22.52 -6.60
N GLU A 265 12.98 -23.14 -7.11
CA GLU A 265 12.68 -23.23 -8.53
C GLU A 265 11.89 -22.00 -8.99
N GLY A 266 12.37 -21.35 -10.05
CA GLY A 266 11.64 -20.35 -10.80
C GLY A 266 12.30 -18.97 -10.86
N PRO A 267 11.92 -18.13 -11.83
CA PRO A 267 12.34 -16.73 -11.88
C PRO A 267 11.75 -15.97 -10.70
N MET A 268 12.55 -15.13 -10.04
CA MET A 268 12.01 -14.21 -9.02
C MET A 268 11.25 -13.05 -9.69
N ASN A 269 10.72 -12.16 -8.85
CA ASN A 269 10.11 -10.92 -9.31
C ASN A 269 11.15 -10.00 -9.97
N SER A 270 10.63 -9.02 -10.73
CA SER A 270 11.46 -7.93 -11.25
C SER A 270 12.07 -7.12 -10.10
N LEU A 271 13.15 -6.38 -10.40
CA LEU A 271 13.79 -5.48 -9.45
C LEU A 271 12.78 -4.50 -8.83
N THR A 272 11.98 -3.85 -9.68
CA THR A 272 10.93 -2.92 -9.24
C THR A 272 9.90 -3.62 -8.34
N GLY A 273 9.52 -4.86 -8.65
CA GLY A 273 8.61 -5.64 -7.80
C GLY A 273 9.16 -5.87 -6.39
N HIS A 274 10.45 -6.21 -6.27
CA HIS A 274 11.11 -6.35 -4.96
C HIS A 274 11.21 -5.02 -4.21
N LEU A 275 11.59 -3.94 -4.89
CA LEU A 275 11.68 -2.61 -4.27
C LEU A 275 10.31 -2.13 -3.77
N LEU A 276 9.24 -2.34 -4.54
CA LEU A 276 7.88 -2.00 -4.11
C LEU A 276 7.44 -2.84 -2.89
N GLY A 277 7.72 -4.15 -2.90
CA GLY A 277 7.44 -5.02 -1.74
C GLY A 277 8.19 -4.56 -0.48
N ASP A 278 9.45 -4.16 -0.63
CA ASP A 278 10.27 -3.69 0.49
C ASP A 278 9.78 -2.37 1.11
N LEU A 279 9.03 -1.56 0.37
CA LEU A 279 8.46 -0.30 0.88
C LEU A 279 7.17 -0.49 1.69
N GLN A 280 6.49 -1.62 1.52
CA GLN A 280 5.20 -1.88 2.16
C GLN A 280 5.29 -1.81 3.69
N PRO A 281 4.22 -1.38 4.37
CA PRO A 281 4.13 -1.45 5.83
C PRO A 281 4.41 -2.86 6.36
N GLY A 282 5.25 -2.96 7.40
CA GLY A 282 5.65 -4.25 7.99
C GLY A 282 6.86 -4.94 7.36
N SER A 283 7.39 -4.43 6.24
CA SER A 283 8.63 -4.94 5.62
C SER A 283 9.88 -4.69 6.48
N ASP A 284 10.97 -5.42 6.21
CA ASP A 284 12.25 -5.25 6.92
C ASP A 284 12.72 -3.79 6.81
N PRO A 285 12.96 -3.08 7.93
CA PRO A 285 13.29 -1.66 7.91
C PRO A 285 14.59 -1.36 7.16
N HIS A 286 15.53 -2.30 7.14
CA HIS A 286 16.79 -2.12 6.42
C HIS A 286 16.60 -2.19 4.90
N LEU A 287 15.72 -3.07 4.44
CA LEU A 287 15.34 -3.17 3.03
C LEU A 287 14.51 -1.97 2.62
N ALA A 288 13.53 -1.58 3.44
CA ALA A 288 12.70 -0.40 3.21
C ALA A 288 13.55 0.87 3.06
N ALA A 289 14.62 1.02 3.85
CA ALA A 289 15.53 2.17 3.73
C ALA A 289 16.31 2.19 2.41
N ILE A 290 16.71 1.01 1.89
CA ILE A 290 17.32 0.92 0.56
C ILE A 290 16.28 1.25 -0.51
N ALA A 291 15.11 0.61 -0.46
CA ALA A 291 14.07 0.83 -1.44
C ALA A 291 13.59 2.30 -1.46
N LEU A 292 13.52 2.96 -0.31
CA LEU A 292 13.20 4.39 -0.21
C LEU A 292 14.28 5.27 -0.84
N HIS A 293 15.56 4.89 -0.71
CA HIS A 293 16.64 5.61 -1.38
C HIS A 293 16.48 5.54 -2.90
N MET A 294 16.20 4.34 -3.42
CA MET A 294 15.97 4.10 -4.85
C MET A 294 14.75 4.90 -5.36
N ALA A 295 13.68 4.93 -4.57
CA ALA A 295 12.43 5.60 -4.92
C ALA A 295 12.47 7.11 -4.70
N ALA A 296 13.49 7.66 -4.01
CA ALA A 296 13.51 9.05 -3.55
C ALA A 296 13.24 10.09 -4.66
N PRO A 297 13.82 10.01 -5.88
CA PRO A 297 13.49 10.96 -6.95
C PRO A 297 12.01 10.91 -7.33
N THR A 298 11.46 9.71 -7.52
CA THR A 298 10.06 9.51 -7.91
C THR A 298 9.10 9.93 -6.81
N VAL A 299 9.39 9.59 -5.56
CA VAL A 299 8.61 10.00 -4.38
C VAL A 299 8.60 11.52 -4.24
N ARG A 300 9.73 12.18 -4.50
CA ARG A 300 9.80 13.65 -4.50
C ARG A 300 8.92 14.25 -5.58
N THR A 301 9.00 13.77 -6.83
CA THR A 301 8.13 14.26 -7.91
C THR A 301 6.66 14.03 -7.60
N ALA A 302 6.31 12.88 -7.01
CA ALA A 302 4.96 12.60 -6.57
C ALA A 302 4.50 13.56 -5.45
N ALA A 303 5.34 13.84 -4.46
CA ALA A 303 5.06 14.81 -3.40
C ALA A 303 4.89 16.23 -3.95
N GLU A 304 5.69 16.64 -4.94
CA GLU A 304 5.54 17.94 -5.63
C GLU A 304 4.18 18.05 -6.33
N ARG A 305 3.68 16.97 -6.96
CA ARG A 305 2.33 16.92 -7.55
C ARG A 305 1.23 17.01 -6.49
N LEU A 306 1.39 16.33 -5.35
CA LEU A 306 0.44 16.42 -4.24
C LEU A 306 0.37 17.86 -3.71
N VAL A 307 1.51 18.53 -3.51
CA VAL A 307 1.52 19.94 -3.12
C VAL A 307 0.82 20.82 -4.16
N GLN A 308 1.06 20.61 -5.45
CA GLN A 308 0.35 21.36 -6.51
C GLN A 308 -1.17 21.17 -6.41
N ALA A 309 -1.65 19.95 -6.14
CA ALA A 309 -3.07 19.69 -5.93
C ALA A 309 -3.64 20.39 -4.68
N THR A 310 -2.84 20.58 -3.62
CA THR A 310 -3.27 21.36 -2.43
C THR A 310 -3.34 22.87 -2.66
N GLN A 311 -2.68 23.39 -3.70
CA GLN A 311 -2.60 24.82 -4.01
C GLN A 311 -3.72 25.30 -4.94
N VAL A 312 -4.66 24.43 -5.31
CA VAL A 312 -5.82 24.81 -6.11
C VAL A 312 -6.71 25.74 -5.30
N ASP A 313 -7.04 26.91 -5.88
CA ASP A 313 -7.94 27.87 -5.25
C ASP A 313 -9.33 27.24 -5.03
N PRO A 314 -10.02 27.53 -3.90
CA PRO A 314 -11.37 27.08 -3.67
C PRO A 314 -12.31 27.53 -4.82
N PRO A 315 -13.30 26.70 -5.21
CA PRO A 315 -14.23 27.05 -6.27
C PRO A 315 -15.03 28.31 -5.93
N GLN A 316 -15.19 29.20 -6.91
CA GLN A 316 -15.96 30.45 -6.76
C GLN A 316 -17.48 30.21 -6.69
N SER A 317 -17.93 29.03 -7.08
CA SER A 317 -19.33 28.64 -6.97
C SER A 317 -19.47 27.14 -6.86
N VAL A 318 -20.33 26.68 -5.97
CA VAL A 318 -20.62 25.26 -5.75
C VAL A 318 -22.12 25.03 -5.86
N THR A 319 -22.55 24.03 -6.62
CA THR A 319 -23.96 23.64 -6.67
C THR A 319 -24.19 22.43 -5.77
N MET A 320 -25.07 22.55 -4.79
CA MET A 320 -25.39 21.44 -3.89
C MET A 320 -26.89 21.23 -3.71
N PRO A 321 -27.33 20.00 -3.40
CA PRO A 321 -28.72 19.73 -3.06
C PRO A 321 -29.01 20.10 -1.60
N LEU A 322 -29.88 21.08 -1.38
CA LEU A 322 -30.41 21.44 -0.06
C LEU A 322 -31.91 21.14 -0.02
N LEU A 323 -32.35 20.29 0.92
CA LEU A 323 -33.73 19.79 1.00
C LEU A 323 -34.25 19.24 -0.34
N GLY A 324 -33.37 18.59 -1.13
CA GLY A 324 -33.70 18.05 -2.46
C GLY A 324 -33.71 19.09 -3.60
N HIS A 325 -33.44 20.36 -3.32
CA HIS A 325 -33.37 21.43 -4.32
C HIS A 325 -31.92 21.84 -4.58
N ARG A 326 -31.57 22.01 -5.86
CA ARG A 326 -30.24 22.52 -6.24
C ARG A 326 -30.15 24.02 -5.97
N VAL A 327 -29.24 24.40 -5.08
CA VAL A 327 -28.91 25.80 -4.76
C VAL A 327 -27.45 26.03 -5.12
N VAL A 328 -27.17 27.14 -5.79
CA VAL A 328 -25.81 27.57 -6.12
C VAL A 328 -25.30 28.42 -4.96
N LEU A 329 -24.19 28.02 -4.36
CA LEU A 329 -23.53 28.72 -3.27
C LEU A 329 -22.32 29.47 -3.82
N ARG A 330 -22.11 30.70 -3.37
CA ARG A 330 -20.93 31.52 -3.70
C ARG A 330 -20.29 32.04 -2.41
N PRO A 331 -19.01 32.48 -2.46
CA PRO A 331 -18.37 33.16 -1.34
C PRO A 331 -19.08 34.43 -0.88
N GLU A 332 -19.95 35.05 -1.68
CA GLU A 332 -20.71 36.23 -1.23
C GLU A 332 -22.03 35.86 -0.53
N GLY A 333 -22.47 34.60 -0.62
CA GLY A 333 -23.79 34.16 -0.19
C GLY A 333 -24.42 33.12 -1.13
N PRO A 334 -25.60 32.59 -0.77
CA PRO A 334 -26.37 31.77 -1.69
C PRO A 334 -26.82 32.61 -2.88
N ASP A 335 -26.73 32.05 -4.09
CA ASP A 335 -27.20 32.71 -5.31
C ASP A 335 -28.71 32.96 -5.23
N ALA A 336 -29.08 34.24 -5.28
CA ALA A 336 -30.45 34.69 -5.02
C ALA A 336 -31.47 34.10 -5.99
N GLU A 337 -31.09 33.90 -7.26
CA GLU A 337 -32.00 33.32 -8.27
C GLU A 337 -32.23 31.83 -7.99
N SER A 338 -31.17 31.08 -7.69
CA SER A 338 -31.26 29.66 -7.37
C SER A 338 -32.04 29.40 -6.07
N LEU A 339 -31.82 30.23 -5.04
CA LEU A 339 -32.52 30.15 -3.77
C LEU A 339 -34.00 30.50 -3.94
N ALA A 340 -34.32 31.61 -4.63
CA ALA A 340 -35.71 31.98 -4.92
C ALA A 340 -36.45 30.90 -5.75
N ALA A 341 -35.74 30.23 -6.68
CA ALA A 341 -36.31 29.13 -7.45
C ALA A 341 -36.56 27.87 -6.59
N ALA A 342 -35.74 27.61 -5.57
CA ALA A 342 -35.97 26.55 -4.60
C ALA A 342 -37.15 26.89 -3.66
N GLU A 343 -37.21 28.11 -3.12
CA GLU A 343 -38.33 28.60 -2.30
C GLU A 343 -39.66 28.53 -3.05
N LYS A 344 -39.67 28.92 -4.33
CA LYS A 344 -40.85 28.81 -5.19
C LYS A 344 -41.29 27.35 -5.38
N ARG A 345 -40.36 26.40 -5.47
CA ARG A 345 -40.70 24.98 -5.59
C ARG A 345 -41.29 24.44 -4.29
N ILE A 346 -40.68 24.74 -3.14
CA ILE A 346 -41.23 24.37 -1.82
C ILE A 346 -42.65 24.93 -1.63
N THR A 347 -42.88 26.19 -2.01
CA THR A 347 -44.22 26.80 -1.88
C THR A 347 -45.26 26.19 -2.82
N VAL A 348 -44.87 25.78 -4.04
CA VAL A 348 -45.77 25.13 -5.00
C VAL A 348 -46.04 23.67 -4.64
N GLU A 349 -45.03 22.93 -4.18
CA GLU A 349 -45.12 21.50 -3.84
C GLU A 349 -45.72 21.25 -2.45
N GLY A 350 -45.42 22.12 -1.48
CA GLY A 350 -45.88 22.00 -0.10
C GLY A 350 -47.35 22.37 0.12
N VAL A 351 -47.98 23.05 -0.84
CA VAL A 351 -49.41 23.37 -0.78
C VAL A 351 -50.20 22.40 -1.66
N PRO A 352 -50.84 21.35 -1.10
CA PRO A 352 -51.62 20.42 -1.89
C PRO A 352 -52.75 21.16 -2.62
N VAL A 353 -52.97 20.83 -3.89
CA VAL A 353 -54.05 21.41 -4.70
C VAL A 353 -55.39 20.98 -4.11
N ARG A 354 -56.05 21.89 -3.39
CA ARG A 354 -57.36 21.62 -2.77
C ARG A 354 -58.48 22.23 -3.59
N GLY A 355 -59.44 21.41 -3.97
CA GLY A 355 -60.70 21.85 -4.57
C GLY A 355 -61.49 22.78 -3.65
N ARG A 356 -62.46 23.52 -4.22
CA ARG A 356 -63.37 24.40 -3.46
C ARG A 356 -64.12 23.59 -2.38
N PRO A 357 -64.39 24.14 -1.18
CA PRO A 357 -65.07 23.43 -0.08
C PRO A 357 -66.58 23.35 -0.30
N TRP A 358 -66.98 22.90 -1.48
CA TRP A 358 -68.37 22.76 -1.89
C TRP A 358 -69.23 21.99 -0.87
N PRO A 359 -68.80 20.85 -0.28
CA PRO A 359 -69.64 20.15 0.70
C PRO A 359 -69.94 20.98 1.95
N ALA A 360 -68.98 21.78 2.43
CA ALA A 360 -69.20 22.64 3.59
C ALA A 360 -70.18 23.77 3.27
N TYR A 361 -70.08 24.37 2.07
CA TYR A 361 -71.04 25.37 1.61
C TYR A 361 -72.44 24.80 1.39
N VAL A 362 -72.55 23.57 0.87
CA VAL A 362 -73.83 22.88 0.71
C VAL A 362 -74.48 22.62 2.06
N LEU A 363 -73.73 22.15 3.06
CA LEU A 363 -74.24 21.95 4.43
C LEU A 363 -74.74 23.26 5.05
N LEU A 364 -74.01 24.36 4.87
CA LEU A 364 -74.43 25.67 5.33
C LEU A 364 -75.72 26.13 4.62
N ALA A 365 -75.77 26.00 3.29
CA ALA A 365 -76.95 26.39 2.50
C ALA A 365 -78.19 25.56 2.88
N LEU A 366 -78.06 24.24 3.01
CA LEU A 366 -79.14 23.35 3.47
C LEU A 366 -79.58 23.68 4.89
N GLY A 367 -78.64 23.99 5.79
CA GLY A 367 -78.93 24.43 7.15
C GLY A 367 -79.77 25.71 7.19
N VAL A 368 -79.42 26.71 6.36
CA VAL A 368 -80.20 27.96 6.23
C VAL A 368 -81.60 27.66 5.67
N VAL A 369 -81.72 26.84 4.62
CA VAL A 369 -83.02 26.49 4.03
C VAL A 369 -83.92 25.76 5.04
N ALA A 370 -83.37 24.79 5.79
CA ALA A 370 -84.11 24.07 6.82
C ALA A 370 -84.58 24.98 7.96
N LEU A 371 -83.75 25.95 8.36
CA LEU A 371 -84.10 26.95 9.38
C LEU A 371 -85.27 27.83 8.92
N VAL A 372 -85.25 28.31 7.67
CA VAL A 372 -86.34 29.10 7.09
C VAL A 372 -87.62 28.27 6.96
N ALA A 373 -87.52 27.01 6.55
CA ALA A 373 -88.69 26.12 6.46
C ALA A 373 -89.34 25.88 7.83
N ALA A 374 -88.54 25.68 8.88
CA ALA A 374 -89.03 25.47 10.24
C ALA A 374 -89.82 26.67 10.80
N LEU A 375 -89.51 27.90 10.34
CA LEU A 375 -90.22 29.13 10.69
C LEU A 375 -91.61 29.22 10.07
N VAL A 376 -91.84 28.58 8.93
CA VAL A 376 -93.09 28.67 8.15
C VAL A 376 -94.03 27.49 8.46
N THR A 377 -93.51 26.34 8.89
CA THR A 377 -94.31 25.13 9.14
C THR A 377 -94.64 24.91 10.63
N PRO A 378 -95.85 24.45 10.99
CA PRO A 378 -96.29 24.24 12.39
C PRO A 378 -95.66 23.03 13.11
N VAL A 379 -94.60 22.41 12.56
CA VAL A 379 -93.85 21.30 13.20
C VAL A 379 -92.38 21.72 13.44
N PRO A 380 -92.12 22.63 14.39
CA PRO A 380 -90.84 23.37 14.43
C PRO A 380 -89.67 22.59 15.07
N LEU A 381 -89.93 21.66 15.99
CA LEU A 381 -88.86 21.09 16.83
C LEU A 381 -87.83 20.22 16.08
N PRO A 382 -88.20 19.25 15.22
CA PRO A 382 -87.19 18.41 14.57
C PRO A 382 -86.42 19.15 13.45
N LEU A 383 -87.08 20.06 12.73
CA LEU A 383 -86.46 20.82 11.63
C LEU A 383 -85.46 21.86 12.14
N THR A 384 -85.76 22.52 13.26
CA THR A 384 -84.81 23.44 13.90
C THR A 384 -83.55 22.72 14.40
N ALA A 385 -83.71 21.55 15.04
CA ALA A 385 -82.58 20.75 15.48
C ALA A 385 -81.68 20.31 14.29
N LEU A 386 -82.29 19.87 13.18
CA LEU A 386 -81.56 19.51 11.97
C LEU A 386 -80.79 20.70 11.37
N ALA A 387 -81.42 21.88 11.30
CA ALA A 387 -80.79 23.10 10.80
C ALA A 387 -79.53 23.47 11.60
N VAL A 388 -79.60 23.42 12.94
CA VAL A 388 -78.44 23.70 13.82
C VAL A 388 -77.32 22.68 13.59
N VAL A 389 -77.64 21.40 13.47
CA VAL A 389 -76.64 20.35 13.20
C VAL A 389 -75.95 20.57 11.85
N LEU A 390 -76.70 20.90 10.80
CA LEU A 390 -76.14 21.17 9.46
C LEU A 390 -75.24 22.41 9.45
N LEU A 391 -75.65 23.49 10.10
CA LEU A 391 -74.84 24.70 10.23
C LEU A 391 -73.57 24.46 11.04
N ALA A 392 -73.67 23.76 12.18
CA ALA A 392 -72.53 23.41 13.01
C ALA A 392 -71.54 22.49 12.28
N ALA A 393 -72.04 21.50 11.53
CA ALA A 393 -71.21 20.60 10.72
C ALA A 393 -70.50 21.35 9.58
N GLY A 394 -71.21 22.22 8.86
CA GLY A 394 -70.63 23.08 7.81
C GLY A 394 -69.55 24.03 8.36
N GLY A 395 -69.83 24.68 9.49
CA GLY A 395 -68.88 25.54 10.20
C GLY A 395 -67.64 24.78 10.69
N HIS A 396 -67.83 23.60 11.28
CA HIS A 396 -66.72 22.73 11.74
C HIS A 396 -65.85 22.24 10.58
N GLN A 397 -66.43 21.91 9.43
CA GLN A 397 -65.66 21.56 8.23
C GLN A 397 -64.82 22.72 7.72
N LEU A 398 -65.38 23.94 7.65
CA LEU A 398 -64.62 25.14 7.27
C LEU A 398 -63.53 25.47 8.30
N TRP A 399 -63.81 25.34 9.60
CA TRP A 399 -62.82 25.57 10.65
C TRP A 399 -61.68 24.56 10.58
N ARG A 400 -61.98 23.26 10.45
CA ARG A 400 -60.96 22.21 10.25
C ARG A 400 -60.13 22.46 9.00
N ARG A 401 -60.75 22.93 7.92
CA ARG A 401 -60.06 23.30 6.68
C ARG A 401 -59.13 24.49 6.92
N ARG A 402 -59.59 25.58 7.54
CA ARG A 402 -58.75 26.74 7.89
C ARG A 402 -57.56 26.35 8.77
N ARG A 403 -57.79 25.49 9.77
CA ARG A 403 -56.74 25.00 10.66
C ARG A 403 -55.69 24.18 9.91
N ARG A 404 -56.11 23.39 8.92
CA ARG A 404 -55.19 22.67 8.03
C ARG A 404 -54.43 23.64 7.13
N GLU A 405 -55.11 24.60 6.50
CA GLU A 405 -54.47 25.64 5.68
C GLU A 405 -53.43 26.45 6.47
N GLN A 406 -53.70 26.76 7.74
CA GLN A 406 -52.73 27.37 8.66
C GLN A 406 -51.54 26.45 8.94
N ALA A 407 -51.79 25.17 9.25
CA ALA A 407 -50.72 24.20 9.50
C ALA A 407 -49.82 23.96 8.27
N ASP A 408 -50.40 23.94 7.06
CA ASP A 408 -49.59 23.80 5.83
C ASP A 408 -48.80 25.08 5.55
N ALA A 409 -49.38 26.26 5.79
CA ALA A 409 -48.67 27.53 5.67
C ALA A 409 -47.49 27.59 6.65
N GLU A 410 -47.72 27.21 7.91
CA GLU A 410 -46.67 27.10 8.93
C GLU A 410 -45.57 26.10 8.49
N TYR A 411 -45.95 24.93 7.98
CA TYR A 411 -45.01 23.94 7.46
C TYR A 411 -44.16 24.48 6.30
N VAL A 412 -44.77 25.12 5.30
CA VAL A 412 -44.06 25.71 4.17
C VAL A 412 -43.12 26.83 4.64
N THR A 413 -43.57 27.68 5.59
CA THR A 413 -42.70 28.73 6.15
C THR A 413 -41.51 28.15 6.91
N ALA A 414 -41.72 27.05 7.65
CA ALA A 414 -40.65 26.36 8.35
C ALA A 414 -39.64 25.74 7.37
N GLN A 415 -40.10 25.09 6.31
CA GLN A 415 -39.23 24.51 5.28
C GLN A 415 -38.43 25.57 4.52
N VAL A 416 -39.04 26.72 4.21
CA VAL A 416 -38.31 27.84 3.59
C VAL A 416 -37.28 28.44 4.55
N ALA A 417 -37.60 28.55 5.84
CA ALA A 417 -36.65 29.02 6.85
C ALA A 417 -35.46 28.05 7.01
N GLU A 418 -35.74 26.75 7.09
CA GLU A 418 -34.72 25.69 7.14
C GLU A 418 -33.84 25.70 5.89
N LEU A 419 -34.41 25.86 4.69
CA LEU A 419 -33.63 26.00 3.44
C LEU A 419 -32.64 27.17 3.52
N ARG A 420 -33.08 28.34 4.02
CA ARG A 420 -32.23 29.53 4.16
C ARG A 420 -31.13 29.32 5.18
N GLU A 421 -31.47 28.75 6.33
CA GLU A 421 -30.50 28.44 7.40
C GLU A 421 -29.43 27.46 6.91
N LEU A 422 -29.82 26.38 6.22
CA LEU A 422 -28.88 25.43 5.62
C LEU A 422 -28.02 26.09 4.53
N ALA A 423 -28.60 26.95 3.70
CA ALA A 423 -27.86 27.65 2.66
C ALA A 423 -26.84 28.64 3.24
N GLU A 424 -27.20 29.40 4.27
CA GLU A 424 -26.30 30.30 4.98
C GLU A 424 -25.20 29.53 5.73
N GLY A 425 -25.56 28.44 6.41
CA GLY A 425 -24.60 27.55 7.09
C GLY A 425 -23.59 26.94 6.12
N ALA A 426 -24.05 26.47 4.96
CA ALA A 426 -23.18 25.91 3.93
C ALA A 426 -22.22 26.96 3.34
N VAL A 427 -22.68 28.20 3.17
CA VAL A 427 -21.79 29.32 2.75
C VAL A 427 -20.72 29.59 3.81
N TRP A 428 -21.09 29.59 5.09
CA TRP A 428 -20.13 29.78 6.18
C TRP A 428 -19.10 28.65 6.24
N ALA A 429 -19.54 27.41 6.06
CA ALA A 429 -18.66 26.24 5.94
C ALA A 429 -17.67 26.38 4.77
N LEU A 430 -18.11 26.87 3.60
CA LEU A 430 -17.23 27.16 2.46
C LEU A 430 -16.21 28.27 2.76
N HIS A 431 -16.56 29.28 3.56
CA HIS A 431 -15.60 30.31 3.98
C HIS A 431 -14.55 29.76 4.93
N GLU A 432 -14.97 28.92 5.88
CA GLU A 432 -14.04 28.29 6.80
C GLU A 432 -13.11 27.34 6.03
N TYR A 433 -13.66 26.57 5.08
CA TYR A 433 -12.89 25.74 4.16
C TYR A 433 -11.85 26.56 3.37
N ALA A 434 -12.22 27.73 2.86
CA ALA A 434 -11.30 28.60 2.12
C ALA A 434 -10.18 29.17 3.01
N ARG A 435 -10.45 29.46 4.30
CA ARG A 435 -9.40 29.81 5.26
C ARG A 435 -8.51 28.62 5.60
N GLU A 436 -9.10 27.44 5.68
CA GLU A 436 -8.39 26.19 5.92
C GLU A 436 -7.50 25.79 4.75
N SER A 437 -7.92 26.05 3.50
CA SER A 437 -7.14 25.73 2.30
C SER A 437 -5.80 26.46 2.27
N GLU A 438 -5.76 27.74 2.66
CA GLU A 438 -4.51 28.50 2.76
C GLU A 438 -3.55 27.86 3.78
N LYS A 439 -4.07 27.50 4.96
CA LYS A 439 -3.27 26.79 5.99
C LYS A 439 -2.79 25.43 5.48
N ARG A 440 -3.66 24.67 4.80
CA ARG A 440 -3.31 23.37 4.20
C ARG A 440 -2.21 23.51 3.16
N ALA A 441 -2.28 24.49 2.28
CA ALA A 441 -1.24 24.75 1.28
C ALA A 441 0.12 25.13 1.93
N GLN A 442 0.09 25.92 3.02
CA GLN A 442 1.29 26.23 3.80
C GLN A 442 1.88 25.00 4.47
N THR A 443 1.06 24.18 5.13
CA THR A 443 1.47 22.91 5.73
C THR A 443 2.04 21.96 4.68
N ALA A 444 1.37 21.78 3.54
CA ALA A 444 1.85 20.91 2.47
C ALA A 444 3.21 21.35 1.91
N THR A 445 3.46 22.66 1.82
CA THR A 445 4.76 23.20 1.44
C THR A 445 5.85 22.90 2.48
N SER A 446 5.51 23.01 3.77
CA SER A 446 6.39 22.63 4.88
C SER A 446 6.71 21.12 4.85
N ASP A 447 5.69 20.29 4.65
CA ASP A 447 5.82 18.83 4.58
C ASP A 447 6.68 18.39 3.42
N LEU A 448 6.54 19.04 2.24
CA LEU A 448 7.43 18.78 1.10
C LEU A 448 8.88 19.15 1.39
N ALA A 449 9.12 20.27 2.09
CA ALA A 449 10.47 20.66 2.49
C ALA A 449 11.08 19.65 3.48
N GLU A 450 10.27 19.17 4.44
CA GLU A 450 10.70 18.15 5.39
C GLU A 450 10.94 16.80 4.71
N LEU A 451 10.03 16.36 3.86
CA LEU A 451 10.15 15.13 3.07
C LEU A 451 11.41 15.19 2.20
N SER A 452 11.66 16.30 1.52
CA SER A 452 12.88 16.52 0.73
C SER A 452 14.15 16.43 1.59
N ARG A 453 14.11 16.93 2.83
CA ARG A 453 15.21 16.83 3.79
C ARG A 453 15.45 15.38 4.23
N VAL A 454 14.39 14.63 4.52
CA VAL A 454 14.45 13.21 4.90
C VAL A 454 15.03 12.38 3.76
N LEU A 455 14.51 12.55 2.53
CA LEU A 455 14.99 11.85 1.34
C LEU A 455 16.44 12.19 1.00
N ARG A 456 16.83 13.47 1.07
CA ARG A 456 18.21 13.90 0.78
C ARG A 456 19.23 13.34 1.76
N ARG A 457 18.87 13.17 3.03
CA ARG A 457 19.78 12.62 4.05
C ARG A 457 20.23 11.20 3.69
N GLY A 458 19.42 10.48 2.91
CA GLY A 458 19.70 9.15 2.40
C GLY A 458 19.99 8.11 3.49
N PRO A 459 20.19 6.85 3.11
CA PRO A 459 20.73 5.85 4.02
C PRO A 459 22.20 6.20 4.28
N ARG A 460 22.49 6.99 5.34
CA ARG A 460 23.89 7.27 5.75
C ARG A 460 24.70 5.96 5.76
N ALA A 461 25.93 5.98 5.28
CA ALA A 461 26.90 4.93 5.57
C ALA A 461 27.15 4.95 7.10
N GLY A 462 26.68 3.95 7.82
CA GLY A 462 26.96 3.80 9.25
C GLY A 462 27.21 2.34 9.55
#